data_AF-A0A7S1KFR3-F1
#
_entry.id   AF-A0A7S1KFR3-F1
#
_cell.length_a   1.000
_cell.length_b   1.000
_cell.length_c   1.000
_cell.angle_alpha   90.00
_cell.angle_beta   90.00
_cell.angle_gamma   90.00
#
_symmetry.space_group_name_H-M   'P 1'
#
loop_
_entity.id
_entity.type
_entity.pdbx_description
1 polymer ?
#
loop_
_entity_poly.entity_id
_entity_poly.type
_entity_poly.pdbx_seq_one_letter_code
_entity_poly.pdbx_strand_id
1 'polypeptide(L)'
;IADQLPTIKRLDLTVEVPEALRDEDAVGEFGIACVKSLLKIRGVEELTFELRFAPLCRPGRHYFKRVVEQTHRNTIGGIDGREYDISWGRDEKLILKQRDT
;
A
#
# COMPACT_ATOMS: atom_id res chain seq x y z
N ILE A 1 -5.65 25.91 14.67
CA ILE A 1 -4.71 24.99 15.37
C ILE A 1 -4.46 23.69 14.57
N ALA A 2 -5.23 23.36 13.54
CA ALA A 2 -4.98 22.19 12.68
C ALA A 2 -3.81 22.34 11.67
N ASP A 3 -3.21 23.53 11.54
CA ASP A 3 -2.18 23.83 10.53
C ASP A 3 -0.76 23.34 10.84
N GLN A 4 -0.56 22.59 11.94
CA GLN A 4 0.76 22.12 12.37
C GLN A 4 0.87 20.60 12.48
N LEU A 5 -0.03 19.83 11.86
CA LEU A 5 0.20 18.40 11.77
C LEU A 5 1.43 18.16 10.87
N PRO A 6 2.47 17.45 11.37
CA PRO A 6 3.69 17.24 10.62
C PRO A 6 3.40 16.53 9.31
N THR A 7 3.94 17.07 8.23
CA THR A 7 3.84 16.48 6.90
C THR A 7 4.75 15.24 6.84
N ILE A 8 4.17 14.07 6.58
CA ILE A 8 4.94 12.83 6.47
C ILE A 8 5.31 12.65 5.00
N LYS A 9 6.55 12.98 4.63
CA LYS A 9 7.04 12.81 3.24
C LYS A 9 7.19 11.36 2.84
N ARG A 10 7.71 10.52 3.75
CA ARG A 10 7.99 9.10 3.50
C ARG A 10 7.37 8.26 4.59
N LEU A 11 6.62 7.24 4.19
CA LEU A 11 5.99 6.29 5.09
C LEU A 11 6.44 4.88 4.72
N ASP A 12 7.02 4.15 5.68
CA ASP A 12 7.35 2.73 5.55
C ASP A 12 6.49 1.96 6.56
N LEU A 13 5.64 1.07 6.08
CA LEU A 13 4.67 0.37 6.90
C LEU A 13 4.58 -1.11 6.52
N THR A 14 4.57 -1.94 7.56
CA THR A 14 4.33 -3.37 7.45
C THR A 14 3.10 -3.74 8.27
N VAL A 15 2.17 -4.47 7.67
CA VAL A 15 1.01 -5.04 8.38
C VAL A 15 1.20 -6.55 8.49
N GLU A 16 1.15 -7.07 9.71
CA GLU A 16 1.11 -8.50 9.95
C GLU A 16 -0.34 -9.01 9.87
N VAL A 17 -0.62 -9.85 8.88
CA VAL A 17 -1.93 -10.44 8.65
C VAL A 17 -1.98 -11.80 9.34
N PRO A 18 -2.95 -12.01 10.27
CA PRO A 18 -3.09 -13.29 10.96
C PRO A 18 -3.51 -14.40 10.00
N GLU A 19 -3.07 -15.62 10.26
CA GLU A 19 -3.30 -16.78 9.37
C GLU A 19 -4.79 -17.11 9.16
N ALA A 20 -5.64 -16.74 10.10
CA ALA A 20 -7.09 -16.95 10.03
C ALA A 20 -7.80 -16.10 8.98
N LEU A 21 -7.15 -15.06 8.44
CA LEU A 21 -7.72 -14.13 7.45
C LEU A 21 -7.20 -14.39 6.03
N ARG A 22 -6.73 -15.61 5.72
CA ARG A 22 -6.07 -16.01 4.47
C ARG A 22 -6.97 -16.18 3.24
N ASP A 23 -8.16 -15.59 3.22
CA ASP A 23 -8.92 -15.55 1.96
C ASP A 23 -8.15 -14.68 0.96
N GLU A 24 -7.77 -15.25 -0.19
CA GLU A 24 -6.81 -14.66 -1.13
C GLU A 24 -7.27 -13.28 -1.62
N ASP A 25 -8.56 -13.15 -1.93
CA ASP A 25 -9.14 -11.94 -2.48
C ASP A 25 -9.42 -10.92 -1.37
N ALA A 26 -9.89 -11.38 -0.21
CA ALA A 26 -10.12 -10.51 0.95
C ALA A 26 -8.82 -9.84 1.44
N VAL A 27 -7.69 -10.53 1.39
CA VAL A 27 -6.40 -9.96 1.79
C VAL A 27 -5.90 -8.92 0.79
N GLY A 28 -6.10 -9.17 -0.50
CA GLY A 28 -5.78 -8.19 -1.54
C GLY A 28 -6.60 -6.90 -1.36
N GLU A 29 -7.90 -7.03 -1.15
CA GLU A 29 -8.80 -5.90 -0.90
C GLU A 29 -8.45 -5.15 0.39
N PHE A 30 -8.14 -5.89 1.47
CA PHE A 30 -7.68 -5.30 2.73
C PHE A 30 -6.40 -4.47 2.53
N GLY A 31 -5.40 -5.02 1.83
CA GLY A 31 -4.17 -4.29 1.52
C GLY A 31 -4.42 -3.00 0.75
N ILE A 32 -5.33 -3.02 -0.25
CA ILE A 32 -5.72 -1.82 -1.00
C ILE A 32 -6.41 -0.81 -0.10
N ALA A 33 -7.30 -1.24 0.79
CA ALA A 33 -7.99 -0.36 1.73
C ALA A 33 -7.01 0.32 2.70
N CYS A 34 -5.98 -0.41 3.18
CA CYS A 34 -4.89 0.16 3.95
C CYS A 34 -4.14 1.22 3.14
N VAL A 35 -3.65 0.88 1.95
CA VAL A 35 -2.91 1.81 1.07
C VAL A 35 -3.71 3.09 0.81
N LYS A 36 -4.99 2.96 0.41
CA LYS A 36 -5.87 4.12 0.17
C LYS A 36 -6.03 4.98 1.41
N SER A 37 -6.11 4.38 2.60
CA SER A 37 -6.21 5.12 3.85
C SER A 37 -4.91 5.84 4.20
N LEU A 38 -3.76 5.23 3.94
CA LEU A 38 -2.44 5.84 4.15
C LEU A 38 -2.19 7.01 3.19
N LEU A 39 -2.65 6.92 1.94
CA LEU A 39 -2.56 8.03 0.98
C LEU A 39 -3.42 9.25 1.36
N LYS A 40 -4.33 9.13 2.35
CA LYS A 40 -5.05 10.27 2.93
C LYS A 40 -4.17 11.12 3.85
N ILE A 41 -3.01 10.62 4.25
CA ILE A 41 -2.04 11.40 5.04
C ILE A 41 -1.49 12.53 4.15
N ARG A 42 -1.46 13.73 4.72
CA ARG A 42 -1.02 14.93 4.00
C ARG A 42 0.49 14.87 3.71
N GLY A 43 0.82 15.09 2.44
CA GLY A 43 2.18 15.25 1.93
C GLY A 43 3.06 14.01 1.93
N VAL A 44 2.45 12.82 1.89
CA VAL A 44 3.14 11.58 1.50
C VAL A 44 3.59 11.69 0.05
N GLU A 45 4.89 11.81 -0.15
CA GLU A 45 5.59 11.77 -1.43
C GLU A 45 5.99 10.33 -1.78
N GLU A 46 6.28 9.49 -0.78
CA GLU A 46 6.61 8.07 -0.96
C GLU A 46 5.94 7.20 0.10
N LEU A 47 5.22 6.16 -0.32
CA LEU A 47 4.70 5.11 0.55
C LEU A 47 5.35 3.79 0.18
N THR A 48 5.94 3.13 1.17
CA THR A 48 6.36 1.74 1.07
C THR A 48 5.49 0.89 1.97
N PHE A 49 4.87 -0.15 1.42
CA PHE A 49 3.87 -0.97 2.11
C PHE A 49 4.11 -2.46 1.91
N GLU A 50 4.11 -3.23 3.01
CA GLU A 50 4.28 -4.68 3.00
C GLU A 50 3.15 -5.36 3.79
N LEU A 51 2.54 -6.40 3.22
CA LEU A 51 1.75 -7.36 3.99
C LEU A 51 2.64 -8.54 4.37
N ARG A 52 2.88 -8.73 5.67
CA ARG A 52 3.57 -9.90 6.21
C ARG A 52 2.56 -10.92 6.67
N PHE A 53 2.82 -12.16 6.30
CA PHE A 53 2.08 -13.32 6.80
C PHE A 53 3.00 -14.07 7.75
N ALA A 54 2.41 -14.68 8.77
CA ALA A 54 3.14 -15.56 9.69
C ALA A 54 4.00 -16.59 8.92
N PRO A 55 5.16 -16.99 9.48
CA PRO A 55 6.30 -17.56 8.75
C PRO A 55 6.05 -18.85 7.97
N LEU A 56 4.91 -19.50 8.15
CA LEU A 56 4.52 -20.72 7.42
C LEU A 56 3.75 -20.45 6.13
N CYS A 57 3.43 -19.20 5.79
CA CYS A 57 2.72 -18.88 4.54
C CYS A 57 3.48 -17.98 3.59
N ARG A 58 3.99 -18.61 2.53
CA ARG A 58 4.52 -17.95 1.34
C ARG A 58 3.49 -17.44 0.32
N PRO A 59 2.26 -17.99 0.17
CA PRO A 59 1.40 -17.59 -0.95
C PRO A 59 0.73 -16.23 -0.77
N GLY A 60 0.56 -15.76 0.49
CA GLY A 60 -0.15 -14.53 0.84
C GLY A 60 0.31 -13.27 0.09
N ARG A 61 1.61 -13.18 -0.20
CA ARG A 61 2.23 -11.99 -0.80
C ARG A 61 1.85 -11.81 -2.28
N HIS A 62 1.73 -12.92 -3.01
CA HIS A 62 1.39 -12.91 -4.43
C HIS A 62 -0.02 -12.39 -4.69
N TYR A 63 -0.95 -12.61 -3.76
CA TYR A 63 -2.34 -12.17 -3.91
C TYR A 63 -2.47 -10.66 -3.85
N PHE A 64 -1.81 -10.01 -2.89
CA PHE A 64 -1.83 -8.56 -2.78
C PHE A 64 -1.28 -7.89 -4.04
N LYS A 65 -0.14 -8.38 -4.54
CA LYS A 65 0.43 -7.90 -5.80
C LYS A 65 -0.52 -8.09 -6.98
N ARG A 66 -1.10 -9.28 -7.12
CA ARG A 66 -2.07 -9.61 -8.18
C ARG A 66 -3.26 -8.65 -8.18
N VAL A 67 -3.88 -8.41 -7.02
CA VAL A 67 -5.07 -7.56 -6.92
C VAL A 67 -4.72 -6.10 -7.22
N VAL A 68 -3.56 -5.59 -6.78
CA VAL A 68 -3.10 -4.25 -7.11
C VAL A 68 -2.87 -4.10 -8.63
N GLU A 69 -2.18 -5.04 -9.26
CA GLU A 69 -1.91 -5.02 -10.70
C GLU A 69 -3.20 -5.09 -11.54
N GLN A 70 -4.19 -5.89 -11.11
CA GLN A 70 -5.49 -5.99 -11.77
C GLN A 70 -6.34 -4.72 -11.61
N THR A 71 -6.28 -4.08 -10.45
CA THR A 71 -7.15 -2.93 -10.13
C THR A 71 -6.58 -1.61 -10.63
N HIS A 72 -5.26 -1.44 -10.55
CA HIS A 72 -4.60 -0.15 -10.70
C HIS A 72 -3.53 -0.12 -11.80
N ARG A 73 -3.21 -1.27 -12.40
CA ARG A 73 -2.21 -1.44 -13.48
C ARG A 73 -0.84 -0.88 -13.09
N ASN A 74 -0.64 0.42 -13.25
CA ASN A 74 0.60 1.13 -12.97
C ASN A 74 0.44 2.42 -12.14
N THR A 75 -0.78 2.89 -11.88
CA THR A 75 -1.01 4.11 -11.09
C THR A 75 -2.17 3.98 -10.11
N ILE A 76 -2.04 4.62 -8.94
CA ILE A 76 -3.12 4.70 -7.94
C ILE A 76 -3.36 6.16 -7.56
N GLY A 77 -4.64 6.54 -7.51
CA GLY A 77 -5.05 7.86 -7.06
C GLY A 77 -5.03 7.98 -5.54
N GLY A 78 -4.38 9.02 -5.04
CA GLY A 78 -4.50 9.51 -3.67
C GLY A 78 -5.58 10.59 -3.53
N ILE A 79 -5.68 11.20 -2.34
CA ILE A 79 -6.56 12.34 -2.13
C ILE A 79 -6.02 13.61 -2.82
N ASP A 80 -6.91 14.55 -3.08
CA ASP A 80 -6.62 15.87 -3.68
C ASP A 80 -6.03 15.80 -5.10
N GLY A 81 -6.37 14.76 -5.87
CA GLY A 81 -5.93 14.61 -7.25
C GLY A 81 -4.47 14.18 -7.41
N ARG A 82 -3.80 13.77 -6.32
CA ARG A 82 -2.44 13.24 -6.37
C ARG A 82 -2.43 11.87 -7.03
N GLU A 83 -1.54 11.68 -8.00
CA GLU A 83 -1.29 10.38 -8.62
C GLU A 83 0.00 9.78 -8.06
N TYR A 84 0.02 8.46 -7.93
CA TYR A 84 1.20 7.72 -7.49
C TYR A 84 1.55 6.64 -8.51
N ASP A 85 2.82 6.58 -8.89
CA ASP A 85 3.38 5.50 -9.69
C ASP A 85 3.58 4.25 -8.82
N ILE A 86 3.11 3.11 -9.33
CA ILE A 86 3.23 1.82 -8.68
C ILE A 86 4.54 1.15 -9.10
N SER A 87 5.33 0.74 -8.12
CA SER A 87 6.50 -0.12 -8.31
C SER A 87 6.58 -1.16 -7.20
N TRP A 88 7.41 -2.19 -7.40
CA TRP A 88 7.55 -3.30 -6.47
C TRP A 88 9.00 -3.48 -6.06
N GLY A 89 9.25 -3.54 -4.76
CA GLY A 89 10.54 -3.86 -4.17
C GLY A 89 10.73 -5.37 -4.00
N ARG A 90 11.76 -5.74 -3.23
CA ARG A 90 11.94 -7.13 -2.78
C ARG A 90 10.74 -7.57 -1.94
N ASP A 91 10.49 -8.89 -1.94
CA ASP A 91 9.44 -9.52 -1.14
C ASP A 91 8.02 -8.99 -1.41
N GLU A 92 7.80 -8.49 -2.63
CA GLU A 92 6.53 -7.92 -3.10
C GLU A 92 6.07 -6.71 -2.26
N LYS A 93 7.04 -5.97 -1.72
CA LYS A 93 6.81 -4.69 -1.06
C LYS A 93 6.33 -3.67 -2.08
N LEU A 94 5.12 -3.14 -1.90
CA LEU A 94 4.56 -2.09 -2.73
C LEU A 94 5.31 -0.79 -2.46
N ILE A 95 5.74 -0.11 -3.53
CA ILE A 95 6.35 1.21 -3.47
C ILE A 95 5.51 2.14 -4.34
N LEU A 96 4.93 3.15 -3.71
CA LEU A 96 4.20 4.23 -4.36
C LEU A 96 5.02 5.50 -4.27
N LYS A 97 5.25 6.14 -5.42
CA LYS A 97 5.90 7.45 -5.49
C LYS A 97 4.93 8.45 -6.08
N GLN A 98 4.77 9.58 -5.41
CA GLN A 98 3.93 10.66 -5.93
C GLN A 98 4.50 11.10 -7.26
N ARG A 99 3.63 11.20 -8.26
CA ARG A 99 3.96 11.74 -9.57
C ARG A 99 3.96 13.25 -9.45
N ASP A 100 5.10 13.86 -9.78
CA ASP A 100 5.17 15.32 -9.93
C ASP A 100 4.34 15.69 -11.17
N THR A 101 3.23 16.41 -10.96
CA THR A 101 2.50 17.12 -12.02
C THR A 101 3.20 18.40 -12.42
#